data_AF-A0A494Y2Y4-F1
#
_entry.id   AF-A0A494Y2Y4-F1
#
_cell.length_a   1.000
_cell.length_b   1.000
_cell.length_c   1.000
_cell.angle_alpha   90.00
_cell.angle_beta   90.00
_cell.angle_gamma   90.00
#
_symmetry.space_group_name_H-M   'P 1'
#
loop_
_entity.id
_entity.type
_entity.pdbx_description
1 polymer ?
#
loop_
_entity_poly.entity_id
_entity_poly.type
_entity_poly.pdbx_seq_one_letter_code
_entity_poly.pdbx_strand_id
1 'polypeptide(L)'
;MSEDLDSSSVWNHYVRAKQAAFGPEESAETQSLEELEAAIAEAAASSGIPEIGMPPRSVVHPTKRSQLSKWFYLTLVVLFAGLVFGLIWWGRKQDMAP
;
A
#
# COMPACT_ATOMS: atom_id res chain seq x y z
N MET A 1 1.68 14.27 0.94
CA MET A 1 2.99 13.61 0.83
C MET A 1 3.18 12.85 2.13
N SER A 2 2.47 11.72 2.28
CA SER A 2 2.31 11.03 3.57
C SER A 2 2.18 9.51 3.45
N GLU A 3 2.19 8.93 2.24
CA GLU A 3 1.93 7.50 2.01
C GLU A 3 3.18 6.60 2.23
N ASP A 4 4.38 7.19 2.29
CA ASP A 4 5.64 6.44 2.39
C ASP A 4 5.97 5.99 3.83
N LEU A 5 5.45 6.70 4.84
CA LEU A 5 5.68 6.37 6.25
C LEU A 5 4.94 5.10 6.68
N ASP A 6 3.73 4.89 6.14
CA ASP A 6 2.88 3.73 6.50
C ASP A 6 3.48 2.41 6.03
N SER A 7 4.07 2.36 4.83
CA SER A 7 4.70 1.16 4.26
C SER A 7 5.83 0.62 5.14
N SER A 8 6.65 1.52 5.70
CA SER A 8 7.74 1.15 6.61
C SER A 8 7.24 0.58 7.94
N SER A 9 6.10 1.07 8.43
CA SER A 9 5.49 0.61 9.68
C SER A 9 4.89 -0.80 9.54
N VAL A 10 4.21 -1.06 8.42
CA VAL A 10 3.60 -2.37 8.12
C VAL A 10 4.68 -3.42 7.89
N TRP A 11 5.75 -3.06 7.17
CA TRP A 11 6.91 -3.94 6.95
C TRP A 11 7.60 -4.32 8.26
N ASN A 12 7.82 -3.35 9.15
CA ASN A 12 8.43 -3.63 10.46
C ASN A 12 7.53 -4.52 11.34
N HIS A 13 6.21 -4.35 11.30
CA HIS A 13 5.27 -5.23 11.98
C HIS A 13 5.31 -6.66 11.42
N TYR A 14 5.38 -6.81 10.10
CA TYR A 14 5.49 -8.12 9.45
C TYR A 14 6.79 -8.84 9.79
N VAL A 15 7.93 -8.14 9.74
CA VAL A 15 9.25 -8.71 10.07
C VAL A 15 9.30 -9.12 11.55
N ARG A 16 8.72 -8.32 12.44
CA ARG A 16 8.62 -8.63 13.86
C ARG A 16 7.74 -9.86 14.12
N ALA A 17 6.61 -9.99 13.44
CA ALA A 17 5.76 -11.17 13.54
C ALA A 17 6.45 -12.43 13.00
N LYS A 18 7.20 -12.30 11.89
CA LYS A 18 7.97 -13.39 11.30
C LYS A 18 9.11 -13.84 12.22
N GLN A 19 9.84 -12.91 12.84
CA GLN A 19 10.88 -13.26 13.81
C GLN A 19 10.33 -13.90 15.09
N ALA A 20 9.11 -13.56 15.52
CA ALA A 20 8.46 -14.20 16.66
C ALA A 20 8.04 -15.64 16.37
N ALA A 21 7.56 -15.92 15.14
CA ALA A 21 7.17 -17.27 14.72
C ALA A 21 8.36 -18.18 14.40
N PHE A 22 9.51 -17.60 14.03
CA PHE A 22 10.73 -18.32 13.66
C PHE A 22 11.90 -18.10 14.66
N GLY A 23 11.59 -17.74 15.91
CA GLY A 23 12.56 -17.72 17.01
C GLY A 23 13.21 -19.10 17.19
N PRO A 24 14.42 -19.16 17.78
CA PRO A 24 15.34 -20.28 17.59
C PRO A 24 14.67 -21.61 17.97
N GLU A 25 14.66 -22.51 17.00
CA GLU A 25 14.39 -23.94 17.12
C GLU A 25 15.31 -24.56 18.18
N GLU A 26 14.97 -24.39 19.45
CA GLU A 26 15.51 -25.17 20.56
C GLU A 26 14.56 -25.06 21.75
N SER A 27 14.07 -26.22 22.22
CA SER A 27 13.33 -26.46 23.48
C SER A 27 11.82 -26.23 23.53
N ALA A 28 11.04 -26.96 22.72
CA ALA A 28 9.68 -27.35 23.13
C ALA A 28 9.18 -28.61 22.40
N GLU A 29 10.00 -29.67 22.34
CA GLU A 29 9.40 -31.00 22.21
C GLU A 29 8.53 -31.22 23.47
N THR A 30 7.21 -31.33 23.28
CA THR A 30 6.15 -31.59 24.29
C THR A 30 5.41 -30.39 24.94
N GLN A 31 5.03 -29.37 24.16
CA GLN A 31 3.68 -28.82 24.41
C GLN A 31 2.69 -29.71 23.67
N SER A 32 1.67 -30.20 24.36
CA SER A 32 0.69 -31.12 23.78
C SER A 32 0.11 -30.50 22.51
N LEU A 33 -0.02 -31.30 21.45
CA LEU A 33 -0.52 -30.85 20.14
C LEU A 33 -1.86 -30.09 20.28
N GLU A 34 -2.67 -30.51 21.24
CA GLU A 34 -3.95 -29.91 21.62
C GLU A 34 -3.84 -28.51 22.24
N GLU A 35 -2.83 -28.25 23.06
CA GLU A 35 -2.57 -26.92 23.65
C GLU A 35 -2.06 -25.93 22.60
N LEU A 36 -1.23 -26.41 21.66
CA LEU A 36 -0.76 -25.61 20.54
C LEU A 36 -1.90 -25.28 19.57
N GLU A 37 -2.77 -26.24 19.26
CA GLU A 37 -3.97 -26.02 18.46
C GLU A 37 -4.94 -25.03 19.13
N ALA A 38 -5.13 -25.12 20.45
CA ALA A 38 -5.96 -24.18 21.21
C ALA A 38 -5.37 -22.75 21.17
N ALA A 39 -4.05 -22.59 21.36
CA ALA A 39 -3.37 -21.31 21.28
C ALA A 39 -3.43 -20.70 19.86
N ILE A 40 -3.32 -21.53 18.82
CA ILE A 40 -3.46 -21.08 17.43
C ILE A 40 -4.91 -20.64 17.15
N ALA A 41 -5.91 -21.40 17.63
CA ALA A 41 -7.33 -21.04 17.48
C ALA A 41 -7.67 -19.72 18.20
N GLU A 42 -7.14 -19.52 19.41
CA GLU A 42 -7.31 -18.28 20.16
C GLU A 42 -6.61 -17.09 19.50
N ALA A 43 -5.39 -17.29 18.98
CA ALA A 43 -4.65 -16.28 18.22
C ALA A 43 -5.33 -15.94 16.89
N ALA A 44 -5.87 -16.92 16.18
CA ALA A 44 -6.64 -16.72 14.96
C ALA A 44 -7.94 -15.94 15.23
N ALA A 45 -8.67 -16.30 16.30
CA ALA A 45 -9.88 -15.60 16.70
C ALA A 45 -9.62 -14.14 17.12
N SER A 46 -8.52 -13.88 17.83
CA SER A 46 -8.16 -12.54 18.32
C SER A 46 -7.52 -11.63 17.26
N SER A 47 -6.85 -12.20 16.26
CA SER A 47 -6.18 -11.43 15.20
C SER A 47 -7.10 -11.04 14.03
N GLY A 48 -8.32 -11.59 13.97
CA GLY A 48 -9.26 -11.33 12.87
C GLY A 48 -8.71 -11.76 11.50
N ILE A 49 -7.65 -12.58 11.50
CA ILE A 49 -7.02 -13.10 10.29
C ILE A 49 -7.88 -14.28 9.84
N PRO A 50 -8.43 -14.26 8.61
CA PRO A 50 -9.20 -15.38 8.09
C PRO A 50 -8.35 -16.65 8.10
N GLU A 51 -8.93 -17.79 8.50
CA GLU A 51 -8.28 -19.11 8.68
C GLU A 51 -7.45 -19.61 7.48
N ILE A 52 -7.57 -18.96 6.32
CA ILE A 52 -6.78 -19.23 5.14
C ILE A 52 -5.62 -18.24 5.16
N GLY A 53 -4.43 -18.70 5.56
CA GLY A 53 -3.17 -17.95 5.60
C GLY A 53 -2.66 -17.38 4.27
N MET A 54 -3.52 -17.25 3.25
CA MET A 54 -3.22 -16.47 2.06
C MET A 54 -3.68 -15.02 2.25
N PRO A 55 -2.77 -14.04 2.19
CA PRO A 55 -3.15 -12.63 2.24
C PRO A 55 -4.15 -12.32 1.13
N PRO A 56 -5.14 -11.44 1.38
CA PRO A 56 -6.13 -11.08 0.37
C PRO A 56 -5.43 -10.65 -0.91
N ARG A 57 -5.90 -11.14 -2.07
CA ARG A 57 -5.28 -10.90 -3.39
C ARG A 57 -5.01 -9.41 -3.68
N SER A 58 -5.84 -8.52 -3.13
CA SER A 58 -5.70 -7.07 -3.23
C SER A 58 -4.42 -6.52 -2.58
N VAL A 59 -3.91 -7.19 -1.55
CA VAL A 59 -2.69 -6.82 -0.82
C VAL A 59 -1.44 -7.27 -1.58
N VAL A 60 -1.46 -8.46 -2.18
CA VAL A 60 -0.32 -9.03 -2.93
C VAL A 60 -0.20 -8.42 -4.33
N HIS A 61 -1.33 -8.06 -4.93
CA HIS A 61 -1.40 -7.43 -6.25
C HIS A 61 -2.13 -6.09 -6.15
N PRO A 62 -1.46 -5.03 -5.65
CA PRO A 62 -2.03 -3.70 -5.67
C PRO A 62 -2.36 -3.34 -7.12
N THR A 63 -3.64 -3.18 -7.42
CA THR A 63 -4.08 -2.86 -8.78
C THR A 63 -3.68 -1.43 -9.11
N LYS A 64 -2.77 -1.26 -10.07
CA LYS A 64 -2.27 0.05 -10.54
C LYS A 64 -3.35 0.96 -11.19
N ARG A 65 -4.63 0.55 -11.18
CA ARG A 65 -5.74 1.25 -11.84
C ARG A 65 -5.95 2.67 -11.30
N SER A 66 -5.72 2.89 -10.00
CA SER A 66 -5.83 4.22 -9.38
C SER A 66 -4.70 5.18 -9.80
N GLN A 67 -3.49 4.65 -10.04
CA GLN A 67 -2.34 5.46 -10.45
C GLN A 67 -2.50 6.00 -11.89
N LEU A 68 -3.08 5.19 -12.78
CA LEU A 68 -3.30 5.58 -14.18
C LEU A 68 -4.31 6.72 -14.31
N SER A 69 -5.43 6.65 -13.58
CA SER A 69 -6.46 7.70 -13.62
C SER A 69 -5.95 9.01 -13.03
N LYS A 70 -5.19 8.96 -11.92
CA LYS A 70 -4.55 10.16 -11.35
C LYS A 70 -3.60 10.83 -12.35
N TRP A 71 -2.74 10.05 -13.00
CA TRP A 71 -1.82 10.57 -14.02
C TRP A 71 -2.55 11.13 -15.24
N PHE A 72 -3.61 10.47 -15.71
CA PHE A 72 -4.42 10.94 -16.82
C PHE A 72 -5.04 12.32 -16.57
N TYR A 73 -5.64 12.54 -15.39
CA TYR A 73 -6.20 13.85 -15.07
C TYR A 73 -5.12 14.90 -14.87
N LEU A 74 -3.98 14.54 -14.26
CA LEU A 74 -2.86 15.45 -14.10
C LEU A 74 -2.32 15.93 -15.46
N THR A 75 -2.11 15.02 -16.42
CA THR A 75 -1.65 15.39 -17.76
C THR A 75 -2.68 16.24 -18.50
N LEU A 76 -3.97 15.93 -18.37
CA LEU A 76 -5.05 16.71 -18.97
C LEU A 76 -5.07 18.16 -18.45
N VAL A 77 -4.92 18.34 -17.14
CA VAL A 77 -4.85 19.67 -16.50
C VAL A 77 -3.62 20.44 -16.96
N VAL A 78 -2.44 19.80 -17.01
CA VAL A 78 -1.21 20.45 -17.49
C VAL A 78 -1.34 20.90 -18.94
N LEU A 79 -1.90 20.05 -19.80
CA LEU A 79 -2.09 20.35 -21.22
C LEU A 79 -3.07 21.52 -21.40
N PHE A 80 -4.19 21.49 -20.66
CA PHE A 80 -5.17 22.57 -20.66
C PHE A 80 -4.57 23.89 -20.16
N ALA A 81 -3.85 23.88 -19.04
CA ALA A 81 -3.21 25.05 -18.48
C ALA A 81 -2.17 25.65 -19.45
N GLY A 82 -1.36 24.81 -20.09
CA GLY A 82 -0.40 25.23 -21.10
C GLY A 82 -1.07 25.88 -22.31
N LEU A 83 -2.21 25.33 -22.76
CA LEU A 83 -2.99 25.89 -23.87
C LEU A 83 -3.56 27.28 -23.53
N VAL A 84 -4.13 27.42 -22.34
CA VAL A 84 -4.66 28.71 -21.84
C VAL A 84 -3.54 29.73 -21.69
N PHE A 85 -2.41 29.35 -21.09
CA PHE A 85 -1.27 30.24 -20.93
C PHE A 85 -0.70 30.69 -22.28
N GLY A 86 -0.58 29.76 -23.22
CA GLY A 86 -0.14 30.05 -24.59
C GLY A 86 -1.08 31.03 -25.29
N LEU A 87 -2.40 30.86 -25.13
CA LEU A 87 -3.39 31.74 -25.74
C LEU A 87 -3.37 33.14 -25.14
N ILE A 88 -3.25 33.26 -23.80
CA ILE A 88 -3.14 34.55 -23.12
C ILE A 88 -1.86 35.28 -23.54
N TRP A 89 -0.72 34.58 -23.58
CA TRP A 89 0.55 35.15 -24.01
C TRP A 89 0.50 35.62 -25.48
N TRP A 90 -0.06 34.79 -26.35
CA TRP A 90 -0.24 35.13 -27.77
C TRP A 90 -1.15 36.35 -27.96
N GLY A 91 -2.29 36.40 -27.26
CA GLY A 91 -3.20 37.54 -27.30
C GLY A 91 -2.51 38.84 -26.88
N ARG A 92 -1.79 38.82 -25.75
CA ARG A 92 -1.00 39.98 -25.29
C ARG A 92 0.07 40.41 -26.28
N LYS A 93 0.67 39.48 -27.03
CA LYS A 93 1.64 39.79 -28.08
C LYS A 93 0.99 40.46 -29.29
N GLN A 94 -0.22 40.05 -29.67
CA GLN A 94 -0.97 40.68 -30.75
C GLN A 94 -1.49 42.07 -30.37
N ASP A 95 -1.94 42.26 -29.12
CA ASP A 95 -2.37 43.58 -28.61
C ASP A 95 -1.22 44.60 -28.52
N MET A 96 0.03 44.13 -28.48
CA MET A 96 1.26 44.96 -28.49
C MET A 96 1.94 45.04 -29.87
N ALA A 97 1.29 44.58 -30.94
CA ALA A 97 1.75 44.82 -32.30
C ALA A 97 1.11 46.14 -32.81
N PRO A 98 1.90 47.17 -33.17
CA PRO A 98 1.38 48.45 -33.68
C PRO A 98 0.71 48.33 -35.05
#